data_AF-A0A2M7XTR3-F1
#
_entry.id   AF-A0A2M7XTR3-F1
#
_cell.length_a   1.000
_cell.length_b   1.000
_cell.length_c   1.000
_cell.angle_alpha   90.00
_cell.angle_beta   90.00
_cell.angle_gamma   90.00
#
_symmetry.space_group_name_H-M   'P 1'
#
loop_
_entity.id
_entity.type
_entity.pdbx_description
1 polymer ?
#
loop_
_entity_poly.entity_id
_entity_poly.type
_entity_poly.pdbx_seq_one_letter_code
_entity_poly.pdbx_strand_id
1 'polypeptide(L)' 'MLDSAMSELTFARVWAPLIYLYGIGGLFFLGGMLLSTRSKSLDRSTKDGKMWFRILLFGYGWYLFIHTSLTLAALYLK' A
#
# COMPACT_ATOMS: atom_id res chain seq x y z
N MET A 1 27.53 13.14 -12.82
CA MET A 1 27.11 12.09 -13.77
C MET A 1 26.96 10.73 -13.10
N LEU A 2 27.91 10.28 -12.26
CA LEU A 2 27.76 9.05 -11.47
C LEU A 2 26.68 9.14 -10.39
N ASP A 3 26.59 10.27 -9.67
CA ASP A 3 25.59 10.46 -8.61
C ASP A 3 24.15 10.45 -9.13
N SER A 4 23.94 11.08 -10.29
CA SER A 4 22.65 11.05 -10.99
C SER A 4 22.29 9.64 -11.45
N ALA A 5 23.24 8.87 -11.98
CA ALA A 5 22.96 7.50 -12.39
C ALA A 5 22.61 6.59 -11.19
N MET A 6 23.25 6.78 -10.05
CA MET A 6 22.95 6.06 -8.81
C MET A 6 21.59 6.45 -8.20
N SER A 7 21.18 7.71 -8.30
CA SER A 7 19.85 8.15 -7.87
C SER A 7 18.74 7.56 -8.75
N GLU A 8 18.92 7.59 -10.08
CA GLU A 8 17.99 6.97 -11.03
C GLU A 8 17.82 5.46 -10.77
N LEU A 9 18.92 4.76 -10.51
CA LEU A 9 18.89 3.32 -10.24
C LEU A 9 18.14 3.00 -8.94
N THR A 10 18.39 3.79 -7.89
CA THR A 10 17.68 3.68 -6.61
C THR A 10 16.19 3.94 -6.78
N PHE A 11 15.83 4.98 -7.53
CA PHE A 11 14.44 5.28 -7.83
C PHE A 11 13.75 4.14 -8.58
N ALA A 12 14.34 3.67 -9.68
CA ALA A 12 13.75 2.63 -10.53
C ALA A 12 13.59 1.28 -9.81
N ARG A 13 14.49 0.93 -8.89
CA ARG A 13 14.49 -0.39 -8.22
C ARG A 13 13.76 -0.40 -6.88
N VAL A 14 13.66 0.74 -6.21
CA VAL A 14 13.12 0.80 -4.85
C VAL A 14 11.83 1.61 -4.81
N TRP A 15 11.89 2.87 -5.25
CA TRP A 15 10.77 3.80 -5.09
C TRP A 15 9.66 3.58 -6.12
N ALA A 16 10.00 3.39 -7.40
CA ALA A 16 9.00 3.18 -8.44
C ALA A 16 8.14 1.92 -8.20
N PRO A 17 8.70 0.74 -7.83
CA PRO A 17 7.89 -0.42 -7.50
C PRO A 17 7.02 -0.22 -6.25
N LEU A 18 7.53 0.46 -5.22
CA LEU A 18 6.79 0.75 -4.00
C LEU A 18 5.60 1.68 -4.28
N ILE A 19 5.82 2.75 -5.05
CA ILE A 19 4.76 3.67 -5.50
C ILE A 19 3.75 2.94 -6.41
N TYR A 20 4.20 2.06 -7.29
CA TYR A 20 3.29 1.30 -8.14
C TYR A 20 2.39 0.37 -7.32
N LEU A 21 2.99 -0.42 -6.43
CA LEU A 21 2.25 -1.41 -5.64
C LEU A 21 1.25 -0.75 -4.68
N TYR A 22 1.67 0.29 -3.95
CA TYR A 22 0.81 0.92 -2.95
C TYR A 22 0.02 2.11 -3.51
N GLY A 23 0.51 2.82 -4.50
CA GLY A 23 -0.24 3.87 -5.19
C GLY A 23 -1.28 3.28 -6.14
N ILE A 24 -0.84 2.75 -7.28
CA ILE A 24 -1.75 2.17 -8.29
C ILE A 24 -2.50 0.97 -7.70
N GLY A 25 -1.80 0.01 -7.09
CA GLY A 25 -2.43 -1.15 -6.47
C GLY A 25 -3.33 -0.77 -5.29
N GLY A 26 -2.99 0.26 -4.53
CA GLY A 26 -3.84 0.81 -3.47
C GLY A 26 -5.13 1.42 -4.00
N LEU A 27 -5.08 2.15 -5.11
CA LEU A 27 -6.29 2.67 -5.78
C LEU A 27 -7.24 1.54 -6.19
N PHE A 28 -6.70 0.46 -6.78
CA PHE A 28 -7.51 -0.72 -7.12
C PHE A 28 -8.07 -1.41 -5.87
N PHE A 29 -7.27 -1.55 -4.81
CA PHE A 29 -7.73 -2.15 -3.55
C PHE A 29 -8.85 -1.34 -2.90
N LEU A 30 -8.66 -0.03 -2.73
CA LEU A 30 -9.68 0.86 -2.15
C LEU A 30 -10.92 0.98 -3.05
N GLY A 31 -10.73 1.01 -4.37
CA GLY A 31 -11.81 0.93 -5.35
C GLY A 31 -12.61 -0.35 -5.22
N GLY A 32 -11.94 -1.50 -5.06
CA GLY A 32 -12.56 -2.79 -4.78
C GLY A 32 -13.34 -2.80 -3.46
N MET A 33 -12.79 -2.20 -2.40
CA MET A 33 -13.49 -2.05 -1.12
C MET A 33 -14.75 -1.18 -1.24
N LEU A 34 -14.69 -0.09 -2.02
CA LEU A 34 -15.85 0.76 -2.31
C LEU A 34 -16.92 -0.03 -3.07
N LEU A 35 -16.55 -0.76 -4.12
CA LEU A 35 -17.46 -1.59 -4.89
C LEU A 35 -18.10 -2.68 -4.03
N SER A 36 -17.30 -3.35 -3.19
CA SER A 36 -17.76 -4.38 -2.25
C SER A 36 -18.72 -3.82 -1.19
N THR A 37 -18.51 -2.57 -0.76
CA THR A 37 -19.46 -1.86 0.11
C THR A 37 -20.78 -1.60 -0.63
N ARG A 38 -20.73 -1.21 -1.92
CA ARG A 38 -21.93 -0.93 -2.73
C ARG A 38 -22.73 -2.18 -3.07
N SER A 39 -22.09 -3.32 -3.25
CA SER A 39 -22.75 -4.61 -3.51
C SER A 39 -23.29 -5.30 -2.24
N LYS A 40 -23.19 -4.67 -1.06
CA LYS A 40 -23.52 -5.23 0.25
C LYS A 40 -22.71 -6.47 0.65
N SER A 41 -21.65 -6.81 -0.08
CA SER A 41 -20.69 -7.86 0.32
C SER A 41 -19.86 -7.43 1.53
N LEU A 42 -19.50 -6.15 1.59
CA LEU A 42 -18.85 -5.51 2.76
C LEU A 42 -19.83 -4.52 3.40
N ASP A 43 -20.97 -5.03 3.88
CA ASP A 43 -22.05 -4.21 4.39
C ASP A 43 -21.68 -3.51 5.72
N ARG A 44 -21.44 -2.20 5.63
CA ARG A 44 -21.13 -1.34 6.78
C ARG A 44 -22.31 -1.12 7.73
N SER A 45 -23.51 -1.60 7.45
CA SER A 45 -24.62 -1.58 8.40
C SER A 45 -24.49 -2.68 9.47
N THR A 46 -23.84 -3.80 9.11
CA THR A 46 -23.65 -4.95 9.99
C THR A 46 -22.40 -4.80 10.88
N LYS A 47 -22.37 -5.49 12.03
CA LYS A 47 -21.18 -5.51 12.90
C LYS A 47 -19.98 -6.14 12.18
N ASP A 48 -20.22 -7.24 11.48
CA ASP A 48 -19.17 -8.01 10.79
C ASP A 48 -18.60 -7.22 9.61
N GLY A 49 -19.44 -6.59 8.78
CA GLY A 49 -18.95 -5.77 7.68
C GLY A 49 -18.17 -4.53 8.15
N LYS A 50 -18.55 -3.90 9.27
CA LYS A 50 -17.74 -2.84 9.91
C LYS A 50 -16.41 -3.37 10.44
N MET A 51 -16.38 -4.59 10.97
CA MET A 51 -15.16 -5.23 11.43
C MET A 51 -14.23 -5.51 10.25
N TRP A 52 -14.72 -6.18 9.21
CA TRP A 52 -13.94 -6.49 8.00
C TRP A 52 -13.46 -5.24 7.27
N PHE A 53 -14.29 -4.20 7.18
CA PHE A 53 -13.88 -2.93 6.59
C PHE A 53 -12.67 -2.33 7.32
N ARG A 54 -12.69 -2.34 8.66
CA ARG A 54 -11.57 -1.86 9.48
C ARG A 54 -10.35 -2.75 9.34
N ILE A 55 -10.51 -4.08 9.35
CA ILE A 55 -9.40 -5.03 9.19
C ILE A 55 -8.71 -4.85 7.84
N LEU A 56 -9.47 -4.72 6.75
CA LEU A 56 -8.91 -4.54 5.40
C LEU A 56 -8.16 -3.20 5.28
N LEU A 57 -8.76 -2.11 5.77
CA LEU A 57 -8.12 -0.80 5.74
C LEU A 57 -6.87 -0.76 6.61
N PHE A 58 -6.96 -1.32 7.83
CA PHE A 58 -5.82 -1.43 8.74
C PHE A 58 -4.73 -2.32 8.16
N GLY A 59 -5.07 -3.48 7.59
CA GLY A 59 -4.13 -4.41 7.00
C GLY A 59 -3.35 -3.79 5.84
N TYR A 60 -4.02 -3.04 4.96
CA TYR A 60 -3.36 -2.30 3.89
C TYR A 60 -2.39 -1.23 4.44
N GLY A 61 -2.85 -0.39 5.39
CA GLY A 61 -2.00 0.65 5.99
C GLY A 61 -0.83 0.08 6.78
N TRP A 62 -1.06 -0.98 7.57
CA TRP A 62 -0.04 -1.71 8.33
C TRP A 62 1.02 -2.31 7.40
N TYR A 63 0.60 -2.99 6.34
CA TYR A 63 1.52 -3.62 5.40
C TYR A 63 2.34 -2.59 4.62
N LEU A 64 1.73 -1.47 4.22
CA LEU A 64 2.43 -0.33 3.64
C LEU A 64 3.48 0.21 4.60
N PHE A 65 3.11 0.44 5.87
CA PHE A 65 4.02 0.96 6.88
C PHE A 65 5.23 0.06 7.12
N ILE A 66 5.02 -1.24 7.36
CA ILE A 66 6.15 -2.15 7.62
C ILE A 66 7.04 -2.29 6.39
N HIS A 67 6.46 -2.34 5.18
CA HIS A 67 7.25 -2.49 3.96
C HIS A 67 8.09 -1.23 3.71
N THR A 68 7.50 -0.04 3.79
CA THR A 68 8.24 1.22 3.66
C THR A 68 9.31 1.35 4.75
N SER A 69 9.02 0.98 6.00
CA SER A 69 9.98 1.04 7.09
C SER A 69 11.18 0.12 6.85
N LEU A 70 10.95 -1.11 6.39
CA LEU A 70 12.01 -2.06 6.04
C LEU A 70 12.81 -1.61 4.82
N THR A 71 12.16 -1.00 3.82
CA THR A 71 12.84 -0.38 2.68
C THR A 71 13.77 0.75 3.11
N LEU A 72 13.30 1.64 3.99
CA LEU A 72 14.12 2.71 4.56
C LEU A 72 15.27 2.14 5.40
N ALA A 73 15.00 1.14 6.22
CA ALA A 73 16.04 0.45 6.98
C ALA A 73 17.12 -0.12 6.05
N ALA A 74 16.74 -0.82 4.99
CA ALA A 74 17.71 -1.37 4.03
C ALA A 74 18.54 -0.31 3.30
N LEU A 75 18.00 0.90 3.10
CA LEU A 75 18.70 2.00 2.43
C LEU A 75 19.68 2.74 3.37
N TYR A 76 19.32 2.92 4.64
CA TYR A 76 19.99 3.84 5.54
C TYR A 76 20.64 3.18 6.76
N LEU A 77 20.14 2.02 7.19
CA LEU A 77 20.77 1.20 8.22
C LEU A 77 21.61 0.14 7.50
N LYS A 78 22.86 0.51 7.25
CA LYS A 78 23.87 -0.39 6.67
C LYS A 78 24.87 -0.80 7.74
#